data_AF-A0A920SQW5-F1
#
_entry.id   AF-A0A920SQW5-F1
#
_cell.length_a   1.000
_cell.length_b   1.000
_cell.length_c   1.000
_cell.angle_alpha   90.00
_cell.angle_beta   90.00
_cell.angle_gamma   90.00
#
_symmetry.space_group_name_H-M   'P 1'
#
loop_
_entity.id
_entity.type
_entity.pdbx_description
1 polymer ?
#
loop_
_entity_poly.entity_id
_entity_poly.type
_entity_poly.pdbx_seq_one_letter_code
_entity_poly.pdbx_strand_id
1 'polypeptide(L)'
;MGRVWSDLLDIIVNDDAIWFTAFGPGRLVNFIKMDFEGNRLYTWVVPRELPDGYIEVHTFSVDSDGNLFGGDNQYGRTQKFVPKPDADPDLLIKPPWVAR
;
A
#
# COMPACT_ATOMS: atom_id res chain seq x y z
N MET A 1 3.64 4.55 24.00
CA MET A 1 3.33 3.20 23.47
C MET A 1 3.15 3.35 21.97
N GLY A 2 4.10 2.87 21.17
CA GLY A 2 4.06 3.00 19.70
C GLY A 2 2.93 2.15 19.12
N ARG A 3 2.25 2.66 18.10
CA ARG A 3 1.20 1.91 17.38
C ARG A 3 1.88 0.76 16.65
N VAL A 4 1.69 -0.47 17.14
CA VAL A 4 2.22 -1.69 16.50
C VAL A 4 1.26 -2.05 15.37
N TRP A 5 1.74 -1.99 14.13
CA TRP A 5 1.09 -2.66 13.02
C TRP A 5 1.42 -4.15 13.15
N SER A 6 0.40 -5.01 13.15
CA SER A 6 0.62 -6.45 13.12
C SER A 6 0.57 -6.94 11.69
N ASP A 7 1.26 -8.05 11.43
CA ASP A 7 1.14 -8.81 10.18
C ASP A 7 1.44 -7.97 8.94
N LEU A 8 2.73 -7.68 8.72
CA LEU A 8 3.21 -7.17 7.43
C LEU A 8 2.88 -8.20 6.34
N LEU A 9 2.23 -7.75 5.27
CA LEU A 9 1.76 -8.64 4.20
C LEU A 9 2.65 -8.55 2.95
N ASP A 10 2.95 -7.33 2.48
CA ASP A 10 3.88 -7.09 1.37
C ASP A 10 4.55 -5.71 1.48
N ILE A 11 5.61 -5.48 0.68
CA ILE A 11 6.45 -4.28 0.72
C ILE A 11 6.95 -3.87 -0.68
N ILE A 12 6.95 -2.57 -0.94
CA ILE A 12 7.70 -1.94 -2.04
C ILE A 12 8.70 -0.95 -1.43
N VAL A 13 9.96 -1.07 -1.86
CA VAL A 13 10.97 -0.04 -1.64
C VAL A 13 11.24 0.63 -2.98
N ASN A 14 11.14 1.97 -3.00
CA ASN A 14 11.40 2.78 -4.18
C ASN A 14 12.44 3.87 -3.85
N ASP A 15 12.65 4.82 -4.76
CA ASP A 15 13.69 5.85 -4.61
C ASP A 15 13.48 6.79 -3.41
N ASP A 16 12.24 6.97 -2.92
CA ASP A 16 11.91 8.02 -1.95
C ASP A 16 11.28 7.51 -0.65
N ALA A 17 10.77 6.29 -0.60
CA ALA A 17 10.12 5.75 0.58
C ALA A 17 10.06 4.22 0.61
N ILE A 18 9.68 3.71 1.78
CA ILE A 18 9.21 2.36 1.96
C ILE A 18 7.69 2.40 2.05
N TRP A 19 7.02 1.56 1.25
CA TRP A 19 5.59 1.32 1.34
C TRP A 19 5.32 -0.13 1.72
N PHE A 20 4.40 -0.37 2.63
CA PHE A 20 4.02 -1.74 3.00
C PHE A 20 2.54 -1.84 3.35
N THR A 21 2.00 -3.05 3.21
CA THR A 21 0.65 -3.39 3.65
C THR A 21 0.69 -4.08 5.01
N ALA A 22 -0.20 -3.69 5.91
CA ALA A 22 -0.31 -4.30 7.24
C ALA A 22 -1.72 -4.20 7.81
N PHE A 23 -2.01 -5.04 8.80
CA PHE A 23 -3.22 -4.88 9.60
C PHE A 23 -3.07 -3.76 10.63
N GLY A 24 -4.12 -2.94 10.70
CA GLY A 24 -4.29 -1.91 11.71
C GLY A 24 -5.45 -2.20 12.65
N PRO A 25 -5.87 -1.20 13.44
CA PRO A 25 -7.03 -1.31 14.32
C PRO A 25 -8.26 -1.85 13.60
N GLY A 26 -8.95 -2.81 14.21
CA GLY A 26 -10.12 -3.46 13.61
C GLY A 26 -9.81 -4.43 12.47
N ARG A 27 -8.53 -4.79 12.25
CA ARG A 27 -8.07 -5.64 11.15
C ARG A 27 -8.43 -5.04 9.78
N LEU A 28 -8.28 -3.72 9.67
CA LEU A 28 -8.35 -3.01 8.40
C LEU A 28 -6.99 -3.06 7.70
N VAL A 29 -7.01 -3.23 6.38
CA VAL A 29 -5.81 -3.14 5.55
C VAL A 29 -5.36 -1.69 5.51
N ASN A 30 -4.06 -1.48 5.72
CA ASN A 30 -3.43 -0.17 5.57
C ASN A 30 -2.27 -0.28 4.60
N PHE A 31 -2.16 0.69 3.70
CA PHE A 31 -0.91 0.99 2.98
C PHE A 31 -0.19 2.09 3.74
N ILE A 32 1.04 1.83 4.17
CA ILE A 32 1.77 2.72 5.08
C ILE A 32 3.03 3.20 4.36
N LYS A 33 3.20 4.52 4.29
CA LYS A 33 4.43 5.17 3.81
C LYS A 33 5.36 5.43 4.99
N MET A 34 6.62 5.08 4.85
CA MET A 34 7.68 5.28 5.84
C MET A 34 8.92 5.84 5.15
N ASP A 35 9.66 6.74 5.82
CA ASP A 35 10.98 7.14 5.36
C ASP A 35 12.04 6.07 5.69
N PHE A 36 13.27 6.29 5.22
CA PHE A 36 14.37 5.35 5.46
C PHE A 36 14.93 5.40 6.88
N GLU A 37 14.52 6.37 7.71
CA GLU A 37 14.87 6.46 9.13
C GLU A 37 13.86 5.70 10.02
N GLY A 38 12.78 5.17 9.43
CA GLY A 38 11.74 4.42 10.12
C GLY A 38 10.57 5.28 10.61
N ASN A 39 10.51 6.57 10.25
CA ASN A 39 9.38 7.42 10.61
C ASN A 39 8.21 7.18 9.65
N ARG A 40 7.01 7.00 10.22
CA ARG A 40 5.78 6.89 9.46
C ARG A 40 5.39 8.25 8.89
N LEU A 41 5.29 8.34 7.57
CA LEU A 41 4.89 9.55 6.85
C LEU A 41 3.39 9.59 6.55
N TYR A 42 2.79 8.44 6.21
CA TYR A 42 1.38 8.40 5.79
C TYR A 42 0.75 7.01 6.01
N THR A 43 -0.59 6.97 6.04
CA THR A 43 -1.38 5.74 6.11
C THR A 43 -2.65 5.90 5.28
N TRP A 44 -2.80 5.09 4.23
CA TRP A 44 -4.06 4.91 3.52
C TRP A 44 -4.79 3.70 4.11
N VAL A 45 -5.90 3.96 4.80
CA VAL A 45 -6.78 2.93 5.37
C VAL A 45 -7.78 2.51 4.29
N VAL A 46 -7.86 1.22 3.99
CA VAL A 46 -8.79 0.69 2.98
C VAL A 46 -9.97 -0.01 3.66
N PRO A 47 -11.21 0.50 3.51
CA PRO A 47 -12.40 -0.14 4.08
C PRO A 47 -12.74 -1.44 3.35
N ARG A 48 -13.03 -2.50 4.09
CA ARG A 48 -13.36 -3.82 3.50
C ARG A 48 -14.68 -3.87 2.73
N GLU A 49 -15.66 -3.09 3.16
CA GLU A 49 -17.06 -3.22 2.69
C GLU A 49 -17.33 -2.51 1.36
N LEU A 50 -16.36 -1.74 0.86
CA LEU A 50 -16.52 -1.03 -0.40
C LEU A 50 -16.21 -1.94 -1.59
N PRO A 51 -16.78 -1.66 -2.78
CA PRO A 51 -16.47 -2.44 -3.98
C PRO A 51 -14.97 -2.50 -4.30
N ASP A 52 -14.23 -1.44 -3.98
CA ASP A 52 -12.79 -1.27 -4.09
C ASP A 52 -12.03 -1.61 -2.80
N GLY A 53 -12.69 -2.20 -1.81
CA GLY A 53 -12.12 -2.57 -0.53
C GLY A 53 -11.14 -3.74 -0.58
N TYR A 54 -10.39 -3.92 0.53
CA TYR A 54 -9.50 -5.05 0.76
C TYR A 54 -9.74 -5.71 2.12
N ILE A 55 -9.53 -7.03 2.19
CA ILE A 55 -9.43 -7.81 3.43
C ILE A 55 -7.97 -8.13 3.73
N GLU A 56 -7.20 -8.63 2.76
CA GLU A 56 -5.80 -9.04 2.97
C GLU A 56 -4.96 -8.90 1.69
N VAL A 57 -4.12 -7.86 1.62
CA VAL A 57 -3.26 -7.58 0.46
C VAL A 57 -1.88 -8.23 0.63
N HIS A 58 -1.76 -9.50 0.22
CA HIS A 58 -0.50 -10.27 0.26
C HIS A 58 0.43 -9.98 -0.91
N THR A 59 -0.01 -9.19 -1.89
CA THR A 59 0.88 -8.66 -2.90
C THR A 59 0.39 -7.33 -3.44
N PHE A 60 1.30 -6.41 -3.71
CA PHE A 60 1.02 -5.25 -4.56
C PHE A 60 2.21 -4.85 -5.43
N SER A 61 1.93 -4.19 -6.54
CA SER A 61 2.89 -3.74 -7.54
C SER A 61 2.40 -2.46 -8.19
N VAL A 62 3.31 -1.67 -8.77
CA VAL A 62 2.99 -0.46 -9.51
C VAL A 62 3.66 -0.52 -10.87
N ASP A 63 2.91 -0.26 -11.94
CA ASP A 63 3.45 -0.18 -13.31
C ASP A 63 4.07 1.18 -13.64
N SER A 64 4.68 1.30 -14.83
CA SER A 64 5.32 2.54 -15.29
C SER A 64 4.37 3.72 -15.45
N ASP A 65 3.07 3.47 -15.55
CA ASP A 65 2.03 4.50 -15.66
C ASP A 65 1.49 4.92 -14.28
N GLY A 66 2.03 4.34 -13.19
CA GLY A 66 1.62 4.62 -11.82
C GLY A 66 0.35 3.87 -11.39
N ASN A 67 -0.11 2.88 -12.16
CA ASN A 67 -1.25 2.07 -11.74
C ASN A 67 -0.83 1.09 -10.65
N LEU A 68 -1.55 1.09 -9.54
CA LEU A 68 -1.36 0.15 -8.45
C LEU A 68 -2.19 -1.12 -8.70
N PHE A 69 -1.55 -2.27 -8.60
CA PHE A 69 -2.20 -3.58 -8.61
C PHE A 69 -2.06 -4.18 -7.22
N GLY A 70 -3.14 -4.63 -6.62
CA GLY A 70 -3.10 -5.34 -5.35
C GLY A 70 -3.91 -6.64 -5.40
N GLY A 71 -3.32 -7.72 -4.89
CA GLY A 71 -3.91 -9.04 -4.81
C GLY A 71 -4.49 -9.32 -3.42
N ASP A 72 -5.80 -9.47 -3.35
CA ASP A 72 -6.52 -9.86 -2.14
C ASP A 72 -6.63 -11.38 -2.05
N ASN A 73 -6.01 -12.00 -1.04
CA ASN A 73 -6.03 -13.46 -0.90
C ASN A 73 -7.40 -14.00 -0.44
N GLN A 74 -8.18 -13.23 0.32
CA GLN A 74 -9.43 -13.68 0.93
C GLN A 74 -10.62 -13.43 0.01
N TYR A 75 -10.65 -12.26 -0.65
CA TYR A 75 -11.60 -12.04 -1.74
C TYR A 75 -11.22 -12.79 -3.02
N GLY A 76 -9.99 -13.32 -3.11
CA GLY A 76 -9.52 -14.07 -4.27
C GLY A 76 -9.54 -13.23 -5.55
N ARG A 77 -9.21 -11.94 -5.46
CA ARG A 77 -9.29 -10.98 -6.58
C ARG A 77 -8.06 -10.08 -6.67
N THR A 78 -7.70 -9.73 -7.89
CA THR A 78 -6.78 -8.62 -8.18
C THR A 78 -7.57 -7.37 -8.51
N GLN A 79 -7.16 -6.23 -7.97
CA GLN A 79 -7.73 -4.93 -8.31
C GLN A 79 -6.65 -4.02 -8.89
N LYS A 80 -7.03 -3.20 -9.87
CA LYS A 80 -6.20 -2.15 -10.46
C LYS A 80 -6.74 -0.79 -10.02
N PHE A 81 -5.89 0.04 -9.45
CA PHE A 81 -6.18 1.44 -9.12
C PHE A 81 -5.38 2.34 -10.05
N VAL A 82 -6.10 3.26 -10.70
CA VAL A 82 -5.51 4.31 -11.53
C VAL A 82 -5.44 5.58 -10.68
N PRO A 83 -4.29 6.29 -10.64
CA PRO A 83 -4.19 7.57 -9.96
C PRO A 83 -5.27 8.54 -10.46
N LYS A 84 -5.90 9.26 -9.53
CA LYS A 84 -6.80 10.36 -9.91
C LYS A 84 -5.99 11.45 -10.61
N PRO A 85 -6.58 12.21 -11.56
CA PRO A 85 -5.87 13.30 -12.24
C PRO A 85 -5.28 14.35 -11.29
N ASP A 86 -5.89 14.52 -10.11
CA ASP A 86 -5.52 15.48 -9.07
C ASP A 86 -4.92 14.80 -7.82
N ALA A 87 -4.49 13.54 -7.93
CA ALA A 87 -3.84 12.86 -6.81
C ALA A 87 -2.54 13.59 -6.41
N ASP A 88 -2.34 13.76 -5.11
CA ASP A 88 -1.09 14.28 -4.57
C ASP A 88 0.07 13.32 -4.95
N PRO A 89 1.07 13.78 -5.73
CA PRO A 89 2.16 12.92 -6.18
C PRO A 89 2.99 12.36 -5.01
N ASP A 90 3.01 13.02 -3.85
CA ASP A 90 3.74 12.54 -2.67
C ASP A 90 3.03 11.35 -1.99
N LEU A 91 1.75 11.14 -2.28
CA LEU A 91 0.95 10.03 -1.75
C LEU A 91 0.84 8.85 -2.73
N LEU A 92 1.41 8.97 -3.94
CA LEU A 92 1.47 7.87 -4.88
C LEU A 92 2.54 6.86 -4.47
N ILE A 93 2.19 5.59 -4.53
CA ILE A 93 3.15 4.49 -4.43
C ILE A 93 3.86 4.40 -5.78
N LYS A 94 5.18 4.53 -5.80
CA LYS A 94 5.99 4.42 -7.01
C LYS A 94 6.39 2.96 -7.29
N PRO A 95 6.77 2.62 -8.53
CA PRO A 95 7.35 1.32 -8.86
C PRO A 95 8.53 0.96 -7.94
N PRO A 96 8.78 -0.34 -7.70
CA PRO A 96 9.97 -0.78 -6.99
C PRO A 96 11.25 -0.25 -7.62
N TRP A 97 12.23 0.07 -6.78
CA TRP A 97 13.56 0.42 -7.26
C TRP A 97 14.17 -0.76 -8.03
N VAL A 98 14.81 -0.45 -9.16
CA VAL A 98 15.52 -1.44 -9.98
C VAL A 98 16.95 -0.95 -10.19
N ALA A 99 17.93 -1.81 -9.92
CA ALA A 99 19.34 -1.52 -10.21
C ALA A 99 19.54 -1.25 -11.70
N ARG A 100 20.37 -0.25 -12.01
CA ARG A 100 20.78 0.09 -13.37
C ARG A 100 22.17 -0.43 -13.66
#